data_AF-M6JPM0-F1
#
_entry.id   AF-M6JPM0-F1
#
_cell.length_a   1.000
_cell.length_b   1.000
_cell.length_c   1.000
_cell.angle_alpha   90.00
_cell.angle_beta   90.00
_cell.angle_gamma   90.00
#
_symmetry.space_group_name_H-M   'P 1'
#
loop_
_entity.id
_entity.type
_entity.pdbx_description
1 polymer ?
#
loop_
_entity_poly.entity_id
_entity_poly.type
_entity_poly.pdbx_seq_one_letter_code
_entity_poly.pdbx_strand_id
1 'polypeptide(L)' 'MGELKTLKDFDLSSPAVQSLMKKRYGNRVPDSEPVISPVDMFHSSELITVVNH' A
#
# COMPACT_ATOMS: atom_id res chain seq x y z
N MET A 1 -0.28 -13.92 6.37
CA MET A 1 -0.97 -12.61 6.22
C MET A 1 0.11 -11.58 5.89
N GLY A 2 -0.15 -10.60 5.02
CA GLY A 2 0.87 -9.65 4.54
C GLY A 2 1.51 -8.78 5.63
N GLU A 3 2.69 -8.22 5.34
CA GLU A 3 3.44 -7.35 6.26
C GLU A 3 2.72 -6.02 6.52
N LEU A 4 2.64 -5.61 7.79
CA LEU A 4 2.05 -4.35 8.21
C LEU A 4 3.06 -3.21 8.11
N LYS A 5 2.70 -2.14 7.39
CA LYS A 5 3.51 -0.93 7.20
C LYS A 5 2.70 0.32 7.51
N THR A 6 3.33 1.48 7.58
CA THR A 6 2.62 2.76 7.63
C THR A 6 2.47 3.35 6.24
N LEU A 7 1.44 4.17 6.02
CA LEU A 7 1.18 4.78 4.71
C LEU A 7 2.39 5.56 4.14
N LYS A 8 3.17 6.22 5.01
CA LYS A 8 4.38 6.96 4.60
C LYS A 8 5.54 6.07 4.15
N ASP A 9 5.50 4.76 4.43
CA ASP A 9 6.56 3.83 4.02
C ASP A 9 6.43 3.44 2.54
N PHE A 10 5.31 3.80 1.89
CA PHE A 10 5.09 3.59 0.46
C PHE A 10 5.67 4.72 -0.39
N ASP A 11 6.05 4.40 -1.63
CA ASP A 11 6.45 5.41 -2.60
C ASP A 11 5.23 6.20 -3.09
N LEU A 12 5.07 7.41 -2.52
CA LEU A 12 4.05 8.38 -2.92
C LEU A 12 4.62 9.49 -3.83
N SER A 13 5.85 9.32 -4.37
CA SER A 13 6.54 10.39 -5.10
C SER A 13 5.94 10.67 -6.48
N SER A 14 5.24 9.71 -7.09
CA SER A 14 4.72 9.88 -8.45
C SER A 14 3.60 10.95 -8.51
N PRO A 15 3.57 11.80 -9.57
CA PRO A 15 2.55 12.85 -9.69
C PRO A 15 1.11 12.33 -9.70
N ALA A 16 0.88 11.16 -10.31
CA ALA A 16 -0.42 10.53 -10.35
C ALA A 16 -0.88 10.11 -8.94
N VAL A 17 0.01 9.52 -8.14
CA VAL A 17 -0.29 9.13 -6.75
C VAL A 17 -0.56 10.36 -5.89
N GLN A 18 0.26 11.41 -5.98
CA GLN A 18 0.03 12.65 -5.22
C GLN A 18 -1.30 13.31 -5.55
N SER A 19 -1.70 13.31 -6.83
CA SER A 19 -3.00 13.82 -7.26
C SER A 19 -4.16 13.04 -6.62
N LEU A 20 -4.08 11.71 -6.61
CA LEU A 20 -5.07 10.84 -5.97
C LEU A 20 -5.10 11.02 -4.45
N MET A 21 -3.94 11.10 -3.81
CA MET A 21 -3.80 11.33 -2.37
C MET A 21 -4.45 12.65 -1.96
N LYS A 22 -4.17 13.74 -2.68
CA LYS A 22 -4.79 15.04 -2.44
C LYS A 22 -6.29 15.03 -2.71
N LYS A 23 -6.76 14.31 -3.74
CA LYS A 23 -8.19 14.17 -4.03
C LYS A 23 -8.95 13.46 -2.89
N ARG A 24 -8.35 12.42 -2.29
CA ARG A 24 -8.98 11.62 -1.24
C ARG A 24 -8.84 12.23 0.16
N TYR A 25 -7.65 12.72 0.50
CA TYR A 25 -7.29 13.13 1.86
C TYR A 25 -7.08 14.64 2.01
N GLY A 26 -7.08 15.40 0.91
CA GLY A 26 -6.79 16.84 0.94
C GLY A 26 -5.39 17.11 1.51
N ASN A 27 -5.33 17.98 2.51
CA ASN A 27 -4.10 18.32 3.23
C ASN A 27 -3.87 17.45 4.49
N ARG A 28 -4.73 16.45 4.75
CA ARG A 28 -4.69 15.62 5.97
C ARG A 28 -4.36 14.18 5.60
N VAL A 29 -3.16 13.97 5.04
CA VAL A 29 -2.68 12.63 4.72
C VAL A 29 -2.38 11.87 6.02
N PRO A 30 -2.91 10.65 6.20
CA PRO A 30 -2.76 9.91 7.44
C PRO A 30 -1.46 9.07 7.41
N ASP A 31 -0.31 9.72 7.49
CA ASP A 31 1.01 9.10 7.32
C ASP A 31 1.28 7.89 8.22
N SER A 32 0.71 7.88 9.43
CA SER A 32 0.87 6.80 10.42
C SER A 32 -0.24 5.74 10.35
N GLU A 33 -1.13 5.80 9.35
CA GLU A 33 -2.17 4.79 9.17
C GLU A 33 -1.52 3.43 8.86
N PRO A 34 -1.86 2.37 9.62
CA PRO A 34 -1.37 1.03 9.35
C PRO A 34 -2.05 0.47 8.09
N VAL A 35 -1.24 0.02 7.13
CA VAL A 35 -1.67 -0.43 5.80
C VAL A 35 -0.97 -1.75 5.47
N ILE A 36 -1.69 -2.65 4.81
CA ILE A 36 -1.15 -3.86 4.17
C ILE A 36 -1.38 -3.70 2.67
N SER A 37 -0.31 -3.80 1.87
CA SER A 37 -0.46 -3.69 0.41
C SER A 37 -0.87 -5.03 -0.22
N PRO A 38 -1.49 -5.01 -1.41
CA PRO A 38 -1.76 -6.23 -2.17
C PRO A 38 -0.51 -7.06 -2.45
N VAL A 39 0.64 -6.43 -2.68
CA VAL A 39 1.92 -7.11 -2.93
C VAL A 39 2.43 -7.80 -1.67
N ASP A 40 2.39 -7.12 -0.52
CA ASP A 40 2.79 -7.71 0.76
C ASP A 40 1.90 -8.91 1.12
N MET A 41 0.58 -8.79 0.84
CA MET A 41 -0.34 -9.89 1.01
C MET A 41 -0.01 -11.06 0.08
N PHE A 42 0.28 -10.78 -1.20
CA PHE A 42 0.62 -11.79 -2.19
C PHE A 42 1.91 -12.54 -1.85
N HIS A 43 2.93 -11.86 -1.31
CA HIS A 43 4.21 -12.45 -0.90
C HIS A 43 4.21 -13.07 0.51
N SER A 44 3.06 -13.17 1.17
CA SER A 44 2.94 -13.81 2.49
C SER A 44 3.48 -15.25 2.48
N SER A 45 4.32 -15.60 3.46
CA SER A 45 4.84 -16.98 3.68
C SER A 45 3.75 -18.04 3.82
N GLU A 46 2.57 -17.62 4.28
CA GLU A 46 1.40 -18.48 4.48
C GLU A 46 0.65 -18.86 3.19
N LEU A 47 1.05 -18.31 2.04
CA LEU A 47 0.37 -18.53 0.77
C LEU A 47 1.24 -19.31 -0.20
N ILE A 48 0.59 -20.09 -1.06
CA ILE A 48 1.21 -20.76 -2.21
C ILE A 48 0.48 -20.35 -3.49
N THR A 49 1.23 -20.15 -4.57
CA THR A 49 0.65 -19.89 -5.89
C THR A 49 0.15 -21.20 -6.50
N VAL A 50 -1.16 -21.32 -6.71
CA VAL A 50 -1.79 -22.52 -7.29
C VAL A 50 -1.97 -22.46 -8.81
N VAL A 51 -1.98 -21.25 -9.38
CA VAL A 51 -2.07 -20.98 -10.83
C VAL A 51 -1.18 -19.79 -11.15
N ASN A 52 -0.41 -19.89 -12.24
CA ASN A 52 0.34 -18.78 -12.82
C ASN A 52 0.03 -18.74 -14.33
N HIS A 53 -0.19 -17.55 -14.87
CA HIS A 53 -0.62 -17.32 -16.26
C HIS A 53 0.52 -16.77 -17.11
#